data_AF-A0AAU9T9Z2-F1
#
_entry.id   AF-A0AAU9T9Z2-F1
#
_cell.length_a   1.000
_cell.length_b   1.000
_cell.length_c   1.000
_cell.angle_alpha   90.00
_cell.angle_beta   90.00
_cell.angle_gamma   90.00
#
_symmetry.space_group_name_H-M   'P 1'
#
loop_
_entity.id
_entity.type
_entity.pdbx_description
1 polymer ?
#
loop_
_entity_poly.entity_id
_entity_poly.type
_entity_poly.pdbx_seq_one_letter_code
_entity_poly.pdbx_strand_id
1 'polypeptide(L)'
;MSNKFSTAETGILWDIEGCPIPNGLCPGSIRRNIKLALENMGYHGEISSITVYYDTNLNPDDFESVGIKLVRTSAIDRFAKGRWIFLDVSDWRGSHKPSNLMVILRDYNYYVVKTICSTDSSEVNILLGLAQPEKASEELLGKAISVWLWTSLLGGGSPIKDQSGRNSQQQRLDDSTSVSGGSSTTLNQQLQKPSSTRNQTLAQKKIRKPKVRTESRSNKMIWKPKVQAGSRPN
;
A
#
# COMPACT_ATOMS: atom_id res chain seq x y z
N MET A 1 -17.07 13.03 7.52
CA MET A 1 -17.08 12.06 6.40
C MET A 1 -18.37 12.21 5.62
N SER A 2 -18.40 11.78 4.35
CA SER A 2 -19.65 11.69 3.59
C SER A 2 -20.52 10.55 4.16
N ASN A 3 -21.80 10.85 4.39
CA ASN A 3 -22.73 10.01 5.17
C ASN A 3 -22.76 8.54 4.68
N LYS A 4 -22.74 8.32 3.36
CA LYS A 4 -22.84 6.98 2.74
C LYS A 4 -21.77 5.97 3.17
N PHE A 5 -20.64 6.41 3.70
CA PHE A 5 -19.54 5.52 4.11
C PHE A 5 -19.48 5.24 5.61
N SER A 6 -20.22 5.98 6.44
CA SER A 6 -20.18 5.78 7.90
C SER A 6 -20.73 4.42 8.29
N THR A 7 -21.84 3.99 7.68
CA THR A 7 -22.47 2.68 7.90
C THR A 7 -22.11 1.64 6.84
N ALA A 8 -21.25 1.98 5.88
CA ALA A 8 -20.84 1.07 4.82
C ALA A 8 -19.88 0.00 5.33
N GLU A 9 -19.98 -1.21 4.77
CA GLU A 9 -19.10 -2.32 5.13
C GLU A 9 -17.62 -1.99 4.92
N THR A 10 -16.76 -2.67 5.68
CA THR A 10 -15.31 -2.49 5.64
C THR A 10 -14.59 -3.81 5.36
N GLY A 11 -13.88 -3.87 4.23
CA GLY A 11 -12.94 -4.94 3.92
C GLY A 11 -11.55 -4.59 4.42
N ILE A 12 -10.80 -5.59 4.90
CA ILE A 12 -9.44 -5.39 5.43
C ILE A 12 -8.48 -6.39 4.78
N LEU A 13 -7.43 -5.87 4.13
CA LEU A 13 -6.41 -6.65 3.44
C LEU A 13 -5.05 -6.40 4.10
N TRP A 14 -4.39 -7.43 4.64
CA TRP A 14 -3.24 -7.27 5.54
C TRP A 14 -2.05 -8.15 5.17
N ASP A 15 -0.91 -7.52 4.84
CA ASP A 15 0.41 -8.16 4.71
C ASP A 15 1.05 -8.31 6.10
N ILE A 16 0.99 -9.52 6.68
CA ILE A 16 1.45 -9.75 8.06
C ILE A 16 2.98 -9.78 8.19
N GLU A 17 3.70 -10.14 7.14
CA GLU A 17 5.16 -9.97 7.11
C GLU A 17 5.55 -8.48 6.97
N GLY A 18 4.69 -7.67 6.35
CA GLY A 18 4.81 -6.22 6.32
C GLY A 18 4.55 -5.58 7.70
N CYS A 19 3.46 -6.00 8.34
CA CYS A 19 2.92 -5.52 9.61
C CYS A 19 2.66 -6.69 10.57
N PRO A 20 3.68 -7.20 11.28
CA PRO A 20 3.53 -8.40 12.12
C PRO A 20 2.76 -8.11 13.41
N ILE A 21 2.19 -9.19 13.96
CA ILE A 21 1.60 -9.24 15.31
C ILE A 21 2.73 -9.08 16.34
N PRO A 22 2.69 -8.05 17.22
CA PRO A 22 3.65 -7.93 18.32
C PRO A 22 3.46 -9.02 19.37
N ASN A 23 4.55 -9.36 20.07
CA ASN A 23 4.53 -10.28 21.21
C ASN A 23 3.46 -9.85 22.25
N GLY A 24 2.66 -10.80 22.71
CA GLY A 24 1.61 -10.56 23.71
C GLY A 24 0.26 -10.09 23.14
N LEU A 25 0.15 -9.84 21.83
CA LEU A 25 -1.13 -9.64 21.16
C LEU A 25 -1.54 -10.91 20.41
N CYS A 26 -2.85 -11.19 20.39
CA CYS A 26 -3.45 -12.28 19.61
C CYS A 26 -4.30 -11.71 18.45
N PRO A 27 -4.60 -12.52 17.40
CA PRO A 27 -5.36 -12.05 16.24
C PRO A 27 -6.73 -11.46 16.61
N GLY A 28 -7.43 -12.03 17.59
CA GLY A 28 -8.72 -11.53 18.09
C GLY A 28 -8.63 -10.14 18.73
N SER A 29 -7.58 -9.88 19.52
CA SER A 29 -7.32 -8.55 20.08
C SER A 29 -7.05 -7.52 18.99
N ILE A 30 -6.33 -7.90 17.94
CA ILE A 30 -6.05 -7.02 16.79
C ILE A 30 -7.34 -6.71 16.02
N ARG A 31 -8.18 -7.72 15.72
CA ARG A 31 -9.52 -7.50 15.11
C ARG A 31 -10.34 -6.50 15.92
N ARG A 32 -10.40 -6.67 17.25
CA ARG A 32 -11.13 -5.78 18.16
C ARG A 32 -10.58 -4.35 18.15
N ASN A 33 -9.25 -4.21 18.17
CA ASN A 33 -8.60 -2.90 18.22
C ASN A 33 -8.70 -2.16 16.87
N ILE A 34 -8.60 -2.85 15.73
CA ILE A 34 -8.88 -2.27 14.41
C ILE A 34 -10.34 -1.80 14.33
N LYS A 35 -11.30 -2.62 14.79
CA LYS A 35 -12.71 -2.21 14.86
C LYS A 35 -12.90 -0.94 15.68
N LEU A 36 -12.29 -0.87 16.86
CA LEU A 36 -12.34 0.32 17.72
C LEU A 36 -11.74 1.57 17.04
N ALA A 37 -10.62 1.43 16.33
CA ALA A 37 -10.01 2.53 15.59
C ALA A 37 -10.92 3.05 14.45
N LEU A 38 -11.61 2.16 13.75
CA LEU A 38 -12.58 2.48 12.70
C LEU A 38 -13.81 3.19 13.30
N GLU A 39 -14.40 2.64 14.36
CA GLU A 39 -15.55 3.23 15.05
C GLU A 39 -15.23 4.62 15.61
N ASN A 40 -14.04 4.82 16.19
CA ASN A 40 -13.57 6.12 16.69
C ASN A 40 -13.40 7.18 15.59
N MET A 41 -13.28 6.76 14.32
CA MET A 41 -13.24 7.66 13.17
C MET A 41 -14.62 7.86 12.51
N GLY A 42 -15.67 7.17 12.97
CA GLY A 42 -17.02 7.25 12.40
C GLY A 42 -17.34 6.18 11.36
N TYR A 43 -16.51 5.14 11.23
CA TYR A 43 -16.79 3.94 10.44
C TYR A 43 -17.47 2.89 11.34
N HIS A 44 -18.79 2.87 11.33
CA HIS A 44 -19.65 2.02 12.16
C HIS A 44 -20.28 0.83 11.39
N GLY A 45 -20.01 0.71 10.08
CA GLY A 45 -20.42 -0.44 9.28
C GLY A 45 -19.72 -1.74 9.68
N GLU A 46 -20.25 -2.87 9.21
CA GLU A 46 -19.69 -4.18 9.53
C GLU A 46 -18.29 -4.39 8.91
N ILE A 47 -17.40 -5.06 9.64
CA ILE A 47 -16.16 -5.60 9.05
C ILE A 47 -16.49 -6.97 8.45
N SER A 48 -16.94 -6.97 7.19
CA SER A 48 -17.40 -8.18 6.49
C SER A 48 -16.25 -9.11 6.10
N SER A 49 -15.02 -8.60 5.98
CA SER A 49 -13.83 -9.46 5.80
C SER A 49 -12.55 -8.88 6.42
N ILE A 50 -11.72 -9.78 6.96
CA ILE A 50 -10.30 -9.54 7.23
C ILE A 50 -9.53 -10.66 6.56
N THR A 51 -8.71 -10.32 5.57
CA THR A 51 -7.87 -11.25 4.82
C THR A 51 -6.40 -10.97 5.11
N VAL A 52 -5.71 -11.96 5.69
CA VAL A 52 -4.29 -11.92 6.00
C VAL A 52 -3.52 -12.73 4.97
N TYR A 53 -2.58 -12.07 4.28
CA TYR A 53 -1.63 -12.72 3.38
C TYR A 53 -0.39 -13.08 4.17
N TYR A 54 0.00 -14.35 4.11
CA TYR A 54 1.13 -14.88 4.87
C TYR A 54 1.98 -15.83 4.01
N ASP A 55 3.26 -15.91 4.32
CA ASP A 55 4.20 -16.91 3.78
C ASP A 55 4.88 -17.75 4.89
N THR A 56 4.75 -17.30 6.13
CA THR A 56 5.32 -17.88 7.35
C THR A 56 4.55 -19.10 7.91
N ASN A 57 5.06 -19.66 9.01
CA ASN A 57 4.39 -20.74 9.77
C ASN A 57 3.46 -20.14 10.83
N LEU A 58 2.30 -19.65 10.39
CA LEU A 58 1.19 -19.30 11.28
C LEU A 58 0.31 -20.54 11.53
N ASN A 59 -0.33 -20.62 12.70
CA ASN A 59 -1.41 -21.57 12.95
C ASN A 59 -2.72 -21.01 12.38
N PRO A 60 -3.39 -21.67 11.41
CA PRO A 60 -4.63 -21.13 10.84
C PRO A 60 -5.76 -20.98 11.86
N ASP A 61 -5.87 -21.92 12.79
CA ASP A 61 -6.94 -21.95 13.78
C ASP A 61 -6.96 -20.69 14.67
N ASP A 62 -5.80 -20.10 14.98
CA ASP A 62 -5.67 -18.87 15.79
C ASP A 62 -6.30 -17.63 15.12
N PHE A 63 -6.47 -17.67 13.79
CA PHE A 63 -7.02 -16.60 12.97
C PHE A 63 -8.46 -16.92 12.54
N GLU A 64 -8.71 -18.14 12.07
CA GLU A 64 -10.02 -18.55 11.57
C GLU A 64 -11.06 -18.64 12.69
N SER A 65 -10.68 -19.04 13.90
CA SER A 65 -11.56 -19.03 15.09
C SER A 65 -12.04 -17.63 15.51
N VAL A 66 -11.32 -16.57 15.11
CA VAL A 66 -11.71 -15.16 15.30
C VAL A 66 -12.20 -14.51 14.00
N GLY A 67 -12.52 -15.32 12.99
CA GLY A 67 -13.08 -14.92 11.70
C GLY A 67 -12.13 -14.11 10.82
N ILE A 68 -10.81 -14.33 10.93
CA ILE A 68 -9.80 -13.77 10.03
C ILE A 68 -9.42 -14.85 9.01
N LYS A 69 -9.62 -14.55 7.73
CA LYS A 69 -9.25 -15.44 6.61
C LYS A 69 -7.75 -15.38 6.37
N LEU A 70 -7.11 -16.53 6.21
CA LEU A 70 -5.70 -16.64 5.83
C LEU A 70 -5.54 -17.04 4.36
N VAL A 71 -4.70 -16.31 3.63
CA VAL A 71 -4.33 -16.59 2.23
C VAL A 71 -2.84 -16.89 2.17
N ARG A 72 -2.50 -18.17 1.98
CA ARG A 72 -1.11 -18.61 1.90
C ARG A 72 -0.50 -18.19 0.57
N THR A 73 0.38 -17.20 0.63
CA THR A 73 1.21 -16.81 -0.49
C THR A 73 2.45 -17.69 -0.54
N SER A 74 2.84 -18.14 -1.74
CA SER A 74 4.08 -18.91 -1.87
C SER A 74 5.28 -18.01 -1.60
N ALA A 75 6.18 -18.45 -0.71
CA ALA A 75 7.35 -17.70 -0.22
C ALA A 75 8.42 -17.36 -1.28
N ILE A 76 8.09 -17.53 -2.57
CA ILE A 76 9.03 -17.42 -3.69
C ILE A 76 9.17 -15.97 -4.16
N ASP A 77 8.18 -15.09 -3.94
CA ASP A 77 8.27 -13.71 -4.42
C ASP A 77 7.37 -12.68 -3.70
N ARG A 78 7.96 -11.53 -3.31
CA ARG A 78 7.22 -10.32 -2.87
C ARG A 78 6.29 -9.81 -3.98
N PHE A 79 6.68 -9.94 -5.26
CA PHE A 79 5.82 -9.58 -6.39
C PHE A 79 4.59 -10.51 -6.49
N ALA A 80 4.67 -11.76 -6.04
CA ALA A 80 3.51 -12.66 -5.99
C ALA A 80 2.52 -12.24 -4.90
N LYS A 81 2.98 -11.92 -3.68
CA LYS A 81 2.12 -11.37 -2.61
C LYS A 81 1.45 -10.06 -3.04
N GLY A 82 2.20 -9.14 -3.62
CA GLY A 82 1.64 -7.89 -4.16
C GLY A 82 0.59 -8.11 -5.25
N ARG A 83 0.70 -9.18 -6.05
CA ARG A 83 -0.33 -9.56 -7.01
C ARG A 83 -1.61 -10.08 -6.35
N TRP A 84 -1.52 -10.85 -5.26
CA TRP A 84 -2.71 -11.30 -4.53
C TRP A 84 -3.48 -10.11 -3.93
N ILE A 85 -2.79 -9.19 -3.24
CA ILE A 85 -3.41 -7.98 -2.70
C ILE A 85 -3.99 -7.11 -3.83
N PHE A 86 -3.30 -6.99 -4.97
CA PHE A 86 -3.82 -6.32 -6.17
C PHE A 86 -5.15 -6.91 -6.66
N LEU A 87 -5.26 -8.25 -6.71
CA LEU A 87 -6.47 -8.92 -7.18
C LEU A 87 -7.63 -8.67 -6.22
N ASP A 88 -7.41 -8.81 -4.92
CA ASP A 88 -8.47 -8.67 -3.92
C ASP A 88 -8.88 -7.20 -3.72
N VAL A 89 -7.97 -6.22 -3.88
CA VAL A 89 -8.35 -4.79 -4.01
C VAL A 89 -9.23 -4.57 -5.25
N SER A 90 -8.91 -5.20 -6.37
CA SER A 90 -9.67 -5.05 -7.61
C SER A 90 -11.05 -5.69 -7.52
N ASP A 91 -11.14 -6.90 -6.95
CA ASP A 91 -12.39 -7.61 -6.70
C ASP A 91 -13.29 -6.83 -5.75
N TRP A 92 -12.76 -6.41 -4.59
CA TRP A 92 -13.48 -5.61 -3.61
C TRP A 92 -14.10 -4.35 -4.23
N ARG A 93 -13.29 -3.61 -5.00
CA ARG A 93 -13.75 -2.41 -5.74
C ARG A 93 -14.70 -2.74 -6.90
N GLY A 94 -14.79 -3.99 -7.33
CA GLY A 94 -15.82 -4.50 -8.23
C GLY A 94 -17.16 -4.70 -7.52
N SER A 95 -17.16 -5.45 -6.42
CA SER A 95 -18.33 -6.05 -5.80
C SER A 95 -18.99 -5.25 -4.67
N HIS A 96 -18.24 -4.48 -3.86
CA HIS A 96 -18.75 -3.86 -2.63
C HIS A 96 -18.85 -2.33 -2.79
N LYS A 97 -20.07 -1.78 -2.92
CA LYS A 97 -20.32 -0.34 -3.16
C LYS A 97 -21.65 0.15 -2.56
N PRO A 98 -21.68 1.30 -1.85
CA PRO A 98 -20.53 2.02 -1.31
C PRO A 98 -19.83 1.20 -0.21
N SER A 99 -18.50 1.24 -0.13
CA SER A 99 -17.73 0.49 0.88
C SER A 99 -16.51 1.25 1.39
N ASN A 100 -15.92 0.75 2.47
CA ASN A 100 -14.59 1.13 2.94
C ASN A 100 -13.62 -0.04 2.69
N LEU A 101 -12.38 0.25 2.34
CA LEU A 101 -11.32 -0.74 2.15
C LEU A 101 -10.06 -0.29 2.90
N MET A 102 -9.70 -1.01 3.95
CA MET A 102 -8.45 -0.81 4.67
C MET A 102 -7.36 -1.74 4.13
N VAL A 103 -6.22 -1.18 3.74
CA VAL A 103 -5.05 -1.95 3.31
C VAL A 103 -3.90 -1.74 4.28
N ILE A 104 -3.40 -2.82 4.87
CA ILE A 104 -2.37 -2.84 5.91
C ILE A 104 -1.08 -3.39 5.33
N LEU A 105 -0.05 -2.55 5.25
CA LEU A 105 1.22 -2.79 4.55
C LEU A 105 2.40 -2.23 5.35
N ARG A 106 3.63 -2.63 5.02
CA ARG A 106 4.82 -2.02 5.64
C ARG A 106 4.95 -0.53 5.32
N ASP A 107 5.12 -0.21 4.04
CA ASP A 107 5.45 1.13 3.54
C ASP A 107 4.73 1.40 2.22
N TYR A 108 5.01 0.61 1.19
CA TYR A 108 4.36 0.66 -0.11
C TYR A 108 4.38 -0.70 -0.80
N ASN A 109 3.44 -0.92 -1.71
CA ASN A 109 3.46 -2.08 -2.61
C ASN A 109 3.11 -1.62 -4.01
N TYR A 110 4.05 -1.73 -4.96
CA TYR A 110 3.90 -1.20 -6.32
C TYR A 110 2.57 -1.57 -6.99
N TYR A 111 2.11 -2.83 -6.84
CA TYR A 111 0.86 -3.26 -7.46
C TYR A 111 -0.35 -2.65 -6.76
N VAL A 112 -0.32 -2.52 -5.43
CA VAL A 112 -1.40 -1.90 -4.65
C VAL A 112 -1.50 -0.41 -4.95
N VAL A 113 -0.38 0.33 -4.95
CA VAL A 113 -0.34 1.75 -5.36
C VAL A 113 -0.93 1.89 -6.75
N LYS A 114 -0.48 1.06 -7.70
CA LYS A 114 -1.01 1.06 -9.07
C LYS A 114 -2.53 0.88 -9.09
N THR A 115 -3.11 -0.11 -8.40
CA THR A 115 -4.58 -0.32 -8.38
C THR A 115 -5.36 0.81 -7.72
N ILE A 116 -4.86 1.32 -6.58
CA ILE A 116 -5.52 2.39 -5.84
C ILE A 116 -5.55 3.66 -6.70
N CYS A 117 -4.41 4.00 -7.31
CA CYS A 117 -4.21 5.27 -8.00
C CYS A 117 -4.65 5.25 -9.47
N SER A 118 -4.65 4.09 -10.16
CA SER A 118 -5.10 3.98 -11.56
C SER A 118 -6.62 4.02 -11.77
N THR A 119 -7.39 4.14 -10.70
CA THR A 119 -8.85 4.02 -10.76
C THR A 119 -9.48 4.98 -9.78
N ASP A 120 -10.13 6.03 -10.27
CA ASP A 120 -11.06 6.80 -9.47
C ASP A 120 -12.38 6.04 -9.37
N SER A 121 -12.69 5.60 -8.15
CA SER A 121 -13.99 5.07 -7.78
C SER A 121 -14.44 5.78 -6.52
N SER A 122 -15.36 6.73 -6.69
CA SER A 122 -16.02 7.49 -5.61
C SER A 122 -16.88 6.63 -4.68
N GLU A 123 -16.93 5.32 -4.92
CA GLU A 123 -17.75 4.34 -4.20
C GLU A 123 -16.95 3.47 -3.25
N VAL A 124 -15.62 3.63 -3.17
CA VAL A 124 -14.78 2.94 -2.19
C VAL A 124 -13.83 3.92 -1.51
N ASN A 125 -14.02 4.11 -0.20
CA ASN A 125 -13.06 4.83 0.64
C ASN A 125 -11.82 3.98 0.87
N ILE A 126 -10.64 4.54 0.60
CA ILE A 126 -9.35 3.88 0.87
C ILE A 126 -8.81 4.33 2.22
N LEU A 127 -8.52 3.38 3.09
CA LEU A 127 -7.88 3.56 4.40
C LEU A 127 -6.56 2.80 4.42
N LEU A 128 -5.55 3.30 5.13
CA LEU A 128 -4.22 2.66 5.19
C LEU A 128 -3.77 2.43 6.63
N GLY A 129 -3.19 1.26 6.88
CA GLY A 129 -2.39 0.98 8.09
C GLY A 129 -0.94 0.70 7.70
N LEU A 130 -0.01 1.59 8.03
CA LEU A 130 1.38 1.53 7.57
C LEU A 130 2.36 1.39 8.74
N ALA A 131 3.29 0.43 8.66
CA ALA A 131 4.37 0.32 9.66
C ALA A 131 5.42 1.42 9.54
N GLN A 132 5.65 1.92 8.32
CA GLN A 132 6.63 2.94 7.94
C GLN A 132 5.97 3.96 6.98
N PRO A 133 5.02 4.79 7.47
CA PRO A 133 4.31 5.78 6.66
C PRO A 133 5.26 6.77 5.95
N GLU A 134 6.41 7.05 6.55
CA GLU A 134 7.45 7.95 6.03
C GLU A 134 8.16 7.43 4.77
N LYS A 135 7.92 6.16 4.40
CA LYS A 135 8.45 5.51 3.19
C LYS A 135 7.38 5.19 2.15
N ALA A 136 6.12 5.54 2.41
CA ALA A 136 5.06 5.46 1.43
C ALA A 136 5.26 6.49 0.32
N SER A 137 4.75 6.21 -0.89
CA SER A 137 4.73 7.21 -1.95
C SER A 137 3.65 8.27 -1.68
N GLU A 138 3.94 9.52 -2.04
CA GLU A 138 2.96 10.62 -1.97
C GLU A 138 1.67 10.29 -2.75
N GLU A 139 1.80 9.56 -3.86
CA GLU A 139 0.69 9.07 -4.68
C GLU A 139 -0.28 8.16 -3.91
N LEU A 140 0.26 7.28 -3.05
CA LEU A 140 -0.54 6.38 -2.20
C LEU A 140 -1.21 7.14 -1.06
N LEU A 141 -0.44 8.00 -0.39
CA LEU A 141 -0.94 8.82 0.73
C LEU A 141 -2.04 9.77 0.27
N GLY A 142 -1.89 10.42 -0.89
CA GLY A 142 -2.86 11.37 -1.45
C GLY A 142 -4.18 10.73 -1.94
N LYS A 143 -4.26 9.41 -2.04
CA LYS A 143 -5.52 8.67 -2.34
C LYS A 143 -6.21 8.12 -1.08
N ALA A 144 -5.56 8.12 0.07
CA ALA A 144 -6.13 7.60 1.31
C ALA A 144 -6.91 8.69 2.07
N ILE A 145 -8.10 8.34 2.58
CA ILE A 145 -8.91 9.22 3.43
C ILE A 145 -8.34 9.33 4.85
N SER A 146 -7.65 8.30 5.31
CA SER A 146 -6.98 8.26 6.61
C SER A 146 -5.86 7.23 6.61
N VAL A 147 -4.74 7.58 7.25
CA VAL A 147 -3.53 6.75 7.34
C VAL A 147 -3.16 6.57 8.81
N TRP A 148 -3.11 5.33 9.28
CA TRP A 148 -2.64 4.98 10.62
C TRP A 148 -1.18 4.53 10.56
N LEU A 149 -0.43 4.87 11.61
CA LEU A 149 0.76 4.11 11.97
C LEU A 149 0.32 2.74 12.54
N TRP A 150 0.91 1.65 12.09
CA TRP A 150 0.54 0.28 12.48
C TRP A 150 0.47 0.09 14.00
N THR A 151 1.43 0.64 14.74
CA THR A 151 1.47 0.57 16.22
C THR A 151 0.35 1.37 16.89
N SER A 152 -0.16 2.44 16.28
CA SER A 152 -1.36 3.16 16.74
C SER A 152 -2.62 2.30 16.50
N LEU A 153 -2.75 1.76 15.28
CA LEU A 153 -3.88 0.92 14.88
C LEU A 153 -4.03 -0.33 15.76
N LEU A 154 -2.90 -0.98 16.09
CA LEU A 154 -2.81 -2.11 17.02
C LEU A 154 -3.38 -1.81 18.41
N GLY A 155 -3.37 -0.56 18.85
CA GLY A 155 -3.93 -0.11 20.13
C GLY A 155 -5.37 0.44 20.05
N GLY A 156 -5.99 0.48 18.87
CA GLY A 156 -7.27 1.17 18.65
C GLY A 156 -7.14 2.70 18.56
N GLY A 157 -5.93 3.20 18.32
CA GLY A 157 -5.61 4.62 18.27
C GLY A 157 -6.06 5.32 16.99
N SER A 158 -5.87 6.64 16.97
CA SER A 158 -6.24 7.52 15.86
C SER A 158 -5.28 7.40 14.67
N PRO A 159 -5.71 7.83 13.46
CA PRO A 159 -4.82 8.07 12.34
C PRO A 159 -3.73 9.10 12.67
N ILE A 160 -2.71 9.15 11.81
CA ILE A 160 -1.73 10.23 11.77
C ILE A 160 -2.51 11.53 11.52
N LYS A 161 -2.30 12.53 12.40
CA LYS A 161 -2.87 13.87 12.18
C LYS A 161 -2.22 14.45 10.94
N ASP A 162 -3.07 14.73 9.96
CA ASP A 162 -2.67 15.27 8.67
C ASP A 162 -1.93 16.61 8.87
N GLN A 163 -0.77 16.78 8.23
CA GLN A 163 0.01 18.03 8.28
C GLN A 163 -0.53 19.04 7.25
N SER A 164 -1.84 19.09 7.05
CA SER A 164 -2.53 19.88 6.02
C SER A 164 -2.65 21.37 6.36
N GLY A 165 -1.50 21.96 6.68
CA GLY A 165 -1.23 23.40 6.53
C GLY A 165 -0.81 23.78 5.09
N ARG A 166 -1.13 22.96 4.08
CA ARG A 166 -0.86 23.24 2.67
C ARG A 166 -2.14 23.26 1.85
N ASN A 167 -2.24 24.29 1.00
CA ASN A 167 -3.29 24.54 0.00
C ASN A 167 -4.63 25.09 0.56
N SER A 168 -4.56 26.20 1.29
CA SER A 168 -5.65 27.19 1.40
C SER A 168 -5.26 28.56 0.82
N GLN A 169 -4.46 28.59 -0.25
CA GLN A 169 -4.17 29.79 -1.05
C GLN A 169 -4.02 29.45 -2.53
N GLN A 170 -5.15 29.26 -3.24
CA GLN A 170 -5.22 29.52 -4.68
C GLN A 170 -6.68 29.80 -5.09
N GLN A 171 -7.25 30.91 -4.60
CA GLN A 171 -8.45 31.50 -5.18
C GLN A 171 -8.31 33.02 -5.26
N ARG A 172 -8.57 33.57 -6.46
CA ARG A 172 -8.49 34.98 -6.88
C ARG A 172 -7.04 35.53 -6.94
N LEU A 173 -6.69 36.41 -7.86
CA LEU A 173 -7.51 37.28 -8.72
C LEU A 173 -7.12 37.17 -10.21
N ASP A 174 -8.13 37.05 -11.08
CA ASP A 174 -8.07 37.57 -12.45
C ASP A 174 -9.05 38.76 -12.51
N ASP A 175 -8.56 40.00 -12.73
CA ASP A 175 -9.25 40.98 -13.60
C ASP A 175 -8.36 42.18 -14.02
N SER A 176 -8.16 42.28 -15.33
CA SER A 176 -8.02 43.44 -16.24
C SER A 176 -7.54 44.86 -15.77
N THR A 177 -6.33 45.21 -16.23
CA THR A 177 -5.99 46.40 -17.08
C THR A 177 -6.42 47.86 -16.73
N SER A 178 -5.45 48.78 -16.50
CA SER A 178 -5.36 50.08 -17.23
C SER A 178 -4.10 50.97 -16.94
N VAL A 179 -3.28 51.16 -17.99
CA VAL A 179 -2.59 52.37 -18.53
C VAL A 179 -2.08 53.55 -17.64
N SER A 180 -0.87 54.02 -18.01
CA SER A 180 -0.19 55.31 -17.66
C SER A 180 0.44 55.45 -16.27
N GLY A 181 1.60 56.09 -16.08
CA GLY A 181 2.56 56.72 -17.02
C GLY A 181 3.41 57.79 -16.32
N GLY A 182 4.73 57.89 -16.58
CA GLY A 182 5.58 58.96 -16.03
C GLY A 182 7.04 58.56 -15.78
N SER A 183 7.97 59.30 -16.39
CA SER A 183 9.43 59.08 -16.31
C SER A 183 10.09 59.83 -15.15
N SER A 184 11.16 59.27 -14.57
CA SER A 184 12.41 60.04 -14.41
C SER A 184 13.66 59.23 -14.02
N THR A 185 14.71 59.54 -14.76
CA THR A 185 16.12 59.19 -14.72
C THR A 185 16.80 59.38 -13.35
N THR A 186 17.79 58.53 -12.99
CA THR A 186 19.21 58.94 -12.74
C THR A 186 20.12 57.77 -12.32
N LEU A 187 21.35 57.80 -12.86
CA LEU A 187 22.59 57.05 -12.57
C LEU A 187 22.77 56.55 -11.11
N ASN A 188 23.52 55.49 -10.78
CA ASN A 188 24.67 54.82 -11.43
C ASN A 188 24.76 53.34 -10.92
N GLN A 189 25.75 52.46 -11.14
CA GLN A 189 27.10 52.54 -11.72
C GLN A 189 27.52 51.22 -12.45
N GLN A 190 28.69 50.62 -12.15
CA GLN A 190 29.24 49.39 -12.74
C GLN A 190 29.91 48.51 -11.67
N LEU A 191 29.94 47.17 -11.84
CA LEU A 191 31.19 46.40 -11.90
C LEU A 191 31.02 44.98 -12.50
N GLN A 192 31.69 44.75 -13.63
CA GLN A 192 32.31 43.53 -14.21
C GLN A 192 31.67 42.11 -14.08
N LYS A 193 31.70 41.41 -15.23
CA LYS A 193 31.42 39.97 -15.41
C LYS A 193 32.63 39.11 -14.96
N PRO A 194 32.47 37.76 -14.91
CA PRO A 194 33.02 37.03 -16.06
C PRO A 194 32.07 35.98 -16.65
N SER A 195 32.25 35.73 -17.95
CA SER A 195 31.62 34.66 -18.72
C SER A 195 32.47 33.41 -18.74
N SER A 196 31.87 32.22 -18.62
CA SER A 196 32.46 31.00 -19.18
C SER A 196 31.41 30.02 -19.70
N THR A 197 31.33 29.90 -21.02
CA THR A 197 30.60 28.84 -21.71
C THR A 197 31.29 27.50 -21.50
N ARG A 198 30.56 26.43 -21.16
CA ARG A 198 31.03 25.06 -21.44
C ARG A 198 29.88 24.11 -21.75
N ASN A 199 29.76 23.77 -23.04
CA ASN A 199 28.98 22.61 -23.48
C ASN A 199 29.67 21.32 -23.02
N GLN A 200 28.89 20.32 -22.60
CA GLN A 200 29.33 18.93 -22.67
C GLN A 200 28.15 17.97 -22.88
N THR A 201 27.90 17.66 -24.16
CA THR A 201 27.18 16.47 -24.60
C THR A 201 28.06 15.25 -24.39
N LEU A 202 27.57 14.11 -23.86
CA LEU A 202 28.10 12.79 -24.25
C LEU A 202 27.20 11.58 -23.94
N ALA A 203 27.12 10.69 -24.93
CA ALA A 203 26.98 9.23 -24.85
C ALA A 203 25.76 8.57 -24.17
N GLN A 204 24.79 8.17 -25.02
CA GLN A 204 23.96 6.98 -24.76
C GLN A 204 24.84 5.71 -24.68
N LYS A 205 24.77 4.97 -23.56
CA LYS A 205 25.52 3.71 -23.39
C LYS A 205 24.61 2.52 -23.70
N LYS A 206 24.78 1.89 -24.87
CA LYS A 206 24.07 0.65 -25.25
C LYS A 206 24.39 -0.48 -24.25
N ILE A 207 23.41 -0.90 -23.47
CA ILE A 207 23.52 -2.07 -22.59
C ILE A 207 23.42 -3.34 -23.46
N ARG A 208 24.50 -4.14 -23.49
CA ARG A 208 24.50 -5.47 -24.11
C ARG A 208 23.75 -6.46 -23.20
N LYS A 209 22.82 -7.23 -23.76
CA LYS A 209 22.15 -8.34 -23.05
C LYS A 209 23.18 -9.45 -22.72
N PRO A 210 23.20 -10.01 -21.51
CA PRO A 210 24.01 -11.19 -21.20
C PRO A 210 23.41 -12.45 -21.87
N LYS A 211 24.30 -13.36 -22.27
CA LYS A 211 23.98 -14.59 -23.00
C LYS A 211 23.64 -15.70 -21.98
N VAL A 212 22.39 -16.15 -21.95
CA VAL A 212 21.98 -17.29 -21.11
C VAL A 212 22.67 -18.57 -21.62
N ARG A 213 23.45 -19.22 -20.76
CA ARG A 213 24.00 -20.55 -20.99
C ARG A 213 23.08 -21.56 -20.32
N THR A 214 22.28 -22.26 -21.11
CA THR A 214 21.46 -23.38 -20.65
C THR A 214 22.36 -24.58 -20.35
N GLU A 215 22.43 -25.00 -19.10
CA GLU A 215 23.12 -26.22 -18.69
C GLU A 215 22.13 -27.16 -17.99
N SER A 216 21.56 -28.06 -18.78
CA SER A 216 20.54 -29.01 -18.34
C SER A 216 21.17 -30.10 -17.48
N ARG A 217 20.86 -30.15 -16.19
CA ARG A 217 21.12 -31.31 -15.32
C ARG A 217 19.83 -31.91 -14.78
N SER A 218 19.37 -32.94 -15.49
CA SER A 218 18.20 -33.75 -15.14
C SER A 218 18.51 -34.71 -13.98
N ASN A 219 18.27 -34.30 -12.73
CA ASN A 219 18.22 -35.24 -11.61
C ASN A 219 16.82 -35.89 -11.52
N LYS A 220 16.63 -36.99 -12.25
CA LYS A 220 15.51 -37.91 -11.99
C LYS A 220 15.75 -38.63 -10.65
N MET A 221 15.09 -38.20 -9.58
CA MET A 221 14.96 -39.06 -8.40
C MET A 221 14.03 -40.23 -8.74
N ILE A 222 14.61 -41.42 -8.85
CA ILE A 222 13.87 -42.67 -9.03
C ILE A 222 13.25 -43.04 -7.68
N TRP A 223 11.94 -42.83 -7.55
CA TRP A 223 11.17 -43.32 -6.42
C TRP A 223 11.00 -44.84 -6.56
N LYS A 224 11.62 -45.63 -5.69
CA LYS A 224 11.34 -47.07 -5.58
C LYS A 224 10.26 -47.28 -4.51
N PRO A 225 9.09 -47.85 -4.84
CA PRO A 225 8.11 -48.22 -3.82
C PRO A 225 8.67 -49.34 -2.94
N LYS A 226 8.40 -49.23 -1.64
CA LYS A 226 8.79 -50.20 -0.61
C LYS A 226 7.88 -51.42 -0.75
N VAL A 227 8.42 -52.58 -1.10
CA VAL A 227 7.64 -53.83 -1.13
C VAL A 227 7.30 -54.22 0.30
N GLN A 228 6.01 -54.25 0.65
CA GLN A 228 5.54 -54.82 1.91
C GLN A 228 5.68 -56.34 1.85
N ALA A 229 6.27 -56.93 2.90
CA ALA A 229 6.34 -58.37 3.04
C ALA A 229 4.95 -58.95 3.33
N GLY A 230 4.42 -59.74 2.40
CA GLY A 230 3.19 -60.49 2.57
C GLY A 230 3.44 -61.88 3.17
N SER A 231 2.89 -62.10 4.36
CA SER A 231 2.22 -63.33 4.82
C SER A 231 2.82 -64.72 4.53
N ARG A 232 3.25 -65.41 5.61
CA ARG A 232 2.79 -66.79 5.88
C ARG A 232 1.32 -66.73 6.34
N PRO A 233 0.44 -67.71 6.06
CA PRO A 233 0.55 -69.13 6.44
C PRO A 233 0.23 -70.11 5.28
N ASN A 234 0.23 -71.45 5.41
CA ASN A 234 0.45 -72.35 6.56
C ASN A 234 1.73 -73.18 6.37
#